data_AF-A0A923J5V4-F1
#
_entry.id   AF-A0A923J5V4-F1
#
_cell.length_a   1.000
_cell.length_b   1.000
_cell.length_c   1.000
_cell.angle_alpha   90.00
_cell.angle_beta   90.00
_cell.angle_gamma   90.00
#
_symmetry.space_group_name_H-M   'P 1'
#
loop_
_entity.id
_entity.type
_entity.pdbx_description
1 polymer ?
#
loop_
_entity_poly.entity_id
_entity_poly.type
_entity_poly.pdbx_seq_one_letter_code
_entity_poly.pdbx_strand_id
1 'polypeptide(L)'
;MRIVFGKQLTFGFDDQDRQFSQELIACVDRHSAEGDDILLAELVDAGNRPTGASKDQAVSLIADLIRDDQIQLTTETKRLNKVAALAVLRRPDLWLDRVVIRAAVVDPSTLAKVRQAAATIFDATAPAEQSALCRWIRKQLRAWINAIASFQRLADAANYPGKADMIEIVDAADRLLAIHDPRLFVENLNGQACNLTALSRSFDPIRVFYDDHGHIWQALASAMAEFRDNAATLEKDPRCRKEFCRLQSLYRSRQPFAANQAILDEIAYVRSVRRRITHQRAREAARTARPKIDAMLVELHQALDRAGAHSHLRNQALYPLQRLRHLLDTAQTATKVADLLTSAQDDFDVGLDMIEAPPKL
;
A
#
# COMPACT_ATOMS: atom_id res chain seq x y z
N MET A 1 -17.18 -33.36 -20.96
CA MET A 1 -18.36 -32.96 -21.73
C MET A 1 -19.21 -32.08 -20.81
N ARG A 2 -19.26 -30.77 -21.09
CA ARG A 2 -20.01 -29.76 -20.33
C ARG A 2 -21.51 -30.02 -20.50
N ILE A 3 -22.26 -30.10 -19.41
CA ILE A 3 -23.72 -29.90 -19.45
C ILE A 3 -23.95 -28.46 -18.98
N VAL A 4 -24.33 -27.64 -19.95
CA VAL A 4 -24.79 -26.27 -19.79
C VAL A 4 -26.23 -26.34 -19.29
N PHE A 5 -26.51 -25.90 -18.07
CA PHE A 5 -27.88 -25.55 -17.69
C PHE A 5 -28.17 -24.17 -18.28
N GLY A 6 -28.79 -24.19 -19.47
CA GLY A 6 -29.43 -23.03 -20.05
C GLY A 6 -30.57 -22.56 -19.14
N LYS A 7 -30.65 -21.25 -18.98
CA LYS A 7 -31.81 -20.56 -18.41
C LYS A 7 -33.07 -20.99 -19.17
N GLN A 8 -33.93 -21.77 -18.51
CA GLN A 8 -35.33 -21.91 -18.89
C GLN A 8 -36.17 -21.17 -17.86
N LEU A 9 -36.88 -20.16 -18.38
CA LEU A 9 -38.01 -19.40 -17.84
C LEU A 9 -38.73 -20.04 -16.63
N THR A 10 -38.58 -19.43 -15.45
CA THR A 10 -39.38 -19.69 -14.25
C THR A 10 -40.17 -18.44 -13.84
N PHE A 11 -41.10 -17.98 -14.70
CA PHE A 11 -41.96 -16.84 -14.40
C PHE A 11 -43.11 -17.14 -13.42
N GLY A 12 -43.23 -18.38 -12.91
CA GLY A 12 -44.27 -18.79 -11.94
C GLY A 12 -43.77 -19.35 -10.61
N PHE A 13 -42.52 -19.83 -10.54
CA PHE A 13 -41.94 -20.35 -9.29
C PHE A 13 -41.48 -19.22 -8.36
N ASP A 14 -40.92 -18.12 -8.90
CA ASP A 14 -40.45 -16.99 -8.11
C ASP A 14 -41.60 -16.27 -7.35
N ASP A 15 -42.79 -16.16 -7.95
CA ASP A 15 -43.94 -15.52 -7.30
C ASP A 15 -44.57 -16.40 -6.22
N GLN A 16 -44.63 -17.72 -6.45
CA GLN A 16 -45.17 -18.67 -5.48
C GLN A 16 -44.23 -18.83 -4.28
N ASP A 17 -42.92 -18.96 -4.50
CA ASP A 17 -41.92 -19.03 -3.42
C ASP A 17 -41.86 -17.71 -2.62
N ARG A 18 -42.10 -16.57 -3.29
CA ARG A 18 -42.24 -15.27 -2.62
C ARG A 18 -43.48 -15.22 -1.74
N GLN A 19 -44.62 -15.72 -2.21
CA GLN A 19 -45.85 -15.79 -1.42
C GLN A 19 -45.67 -16.73 -0.21
N PHE A 20 -45.07 -17.90 -0.42
CA PHE A 20 -44.75 -18.84 0.66
C PHE A 20 -43.77 -18.26 1.69
N SER A 21 -42.78 -17.49 1.25
CA SER A 21 -41.89 -16.76 2.15
C SER A 21 -42.63 -15.73 3.00
N GLN A 22 -43.60 -15.03 2.42
CA GLN A 22 -44.45 -14.06 3.15
C GLN A 22 -45.36 -14.76 4.17
N GLU A 23 -45.91 -15.92 3.85
CA GLU A 23 -46.70 -16.74 4.78
C GLU A 23 -45.87 -17.21 5.98
N LEU A 24 -44.63 -17.67 5.75
CA LEU A 24 -43.70 -18.04 6.82
C LEU A 24 -43.38 -16.85 7.73
N ILE A 25 -43.10 -15.68 7.15
CA ILE A 25 -42.85 -14.45 7.92
C ILE A 25 -44.08 -14.08 8.75
N ALA A 26 -45.28 -14.07 8.15
CA ALA A 26 -46.53 -13.75 8.84
C ALA A 26 -46.82 -14.73 9.98
N CYS A 27 -46.42 -16.00 9.83
CA CYS A 27 -46.50 -16.99 10.89
C CYS A 27 -45.62 -16.63 12.08
N VAL A 28 -44.34 -16.34 11.83
CA VAL A 28 -43.40 -15.92 12.88
C VAL A 28 -43.85 -14.60 13.54
N ASP A 29 -44.35 -13.64 12.76
CA ASP A 29 -44.85 -12.36 13.26
C ASP A 29 -46.06 -12.54 14.21
N ARG A 30 -46.97 -13.47 13.89
CA ARG A 30 -48.15 -13.78 14.71
C ARG A 30 -47.76 -14.35 16.08
N HIS A 31 -46.90 -15.36 16.10
CA HIS A 31 -46.39 -15.95 17.34
C HIS A 31 -45.67 -14.90 18.19
N SER A 32 -44.82 -14.08 17.57
CA SER A 32 -44.14 -13.00 18.25
C SER A 32 -45.08 -11.94 18.84
N ALA A 33 -46.25 -11.69 18.23
CA ALA A 33 -47.25 -10.74 18.73
C ALA A 33 -48.09 -11.32 19.88
N GLU A 34 -48.31 -12.64 19.86
CA GLU A 34 -49.01 -13.38 20.92
C GLU A 34 -48.13 -13.62 22.15
N GLY A 35 -46.81 -13.44 22.01
CA GLY A 35 -45.83 -13.62 23.09
C GLY A 35 -45.32 -15.06 23.20
N ASP A 36 -45.64 -15.90 22.22
CA ASP A 36 -45.24 -17.30 22.14
C ASP A 36 -44.02 -17.48 21.23
N ASP A 37 -43.10 -18.33 21.66
CA ASP A 37 -41.95 -18.74 20.84
C ASP A 37 -42.38 -19.86 19.88
N ILE A 38 -42.08 -19.70 18.58
CA ILE A 38 -42.30 -20.77 17.60
C ILE A 38 -41.00 -21.57 17.38
N LEU A 39 -41.08 -22.89 17.52
CA LEU A 39 -39.95 -23.77 17.26
C LEU A 39 -39.78 -24.03 15.76
N LEU A 40 -38.54 -24.29 15.33
CA LEU A 40 -38.24 -24.60 13.93
C LEU A 40 -38.97 -25.87 13.48
N ALA A 41 -39.10 -26.86 14.35
CA ALA A 41 -39.87 -28.07 14.08
C ALA A 41 -41.35 -27.76 13.79
N GLU A 42 -41.92 -26.85 14.57
CA GLU A 42 -43.33 -26.44 14.45
C GLU A 42 -43.56 -25.59 13.21
N LEU A 43 -42.63 -24.69 12.86
CA LEU A 43 -42.73 -23.84 11.67
C LEU A 43 -42.72 -24.66 10.37
N VAL A 44 -42.00 -25.79 10.35
CA VAL A 44 -41.92 -26.69 9.19
C VAL A 44 -43.09 -27.69 9.15
N ASP A 45 -43.84 -27.82 10.23
CA ASP A 45 -44.95 -28.76 10.33
C ASP A 45 -46.20 -28.29 9.57
N ALA A 46 -47.08 -29.24 9.26
CA ALA A 46 -48.18 -29.05 8.32
C ALA A 46 -49.18 -27.95 8.73
N GLY A 47 -49.27 -27.61 10.02
CA GLY A 47 -50.14 -26.58 10.54
C GLY A 47 -49.62 -25.14 10.35
N ASN A 48 -48.30 -24.95 10.25
CA ASN A 48 -47.68 -23.62 10.22
C ASN A 48 -46.89 -23.35 8.94
N ARG A 49 -46.59 -24.38 8.14
CA ARG A 49 -45.96 -24.22 6.83
C ARG A 49 -46.94 -23.62 5.81
N PRO A 50 -46.45 -22.91 4.78
CA PRO A 50 -47.29 -22.34 3.74
C PRO A 50 -48.22 -23.36 3.07
N THR A 51 -49.42 -22.93 2.72
CA THR A 51 -50.44 -23.85 2.21
C THR A 51 -50.02 -24.37 0.83
N GLY A 52 -49.77 -25.68 0.73
CA GLY A 52 -49.31 -26.32 -0.51
C GLY A 52 -47.79 -26.49 -0.62
N ALA A 53 -46.99 -25.98 0.32
CA ALA A 53 -45.55 -26.21 0.35
C ALA A 53 -45.19 -27.59 0.92
N SER A 54 -44.18 -28.24 0.34
CA SER A 54 -43.58 -29.45 0.91
C SER A 54 -42.70 -29.10 2.12
N LYS A 55 -42.33 -30.10 2.95
CA LYS A 55 -41.39 -29.87 4.06
C LYS A 55 -40.03 -29.38 3.55
N ASP A 56 -39.51 -29.99 2.48
CA ASP A 56 -38.22 -29.60 1.90
C ASP A 56 -38.25 -28.18 1.32
N GLN A 57 -39.37 -27.79 0.70
CA GLN A 57 -39.56 -26.43 0.18
C GLN A 57 -39.60 -25.41 1.33
N ALA A 58 -40.35 -25.69 2.41
CA ALA A 58 -40.39 -24.83 3.59
C ALA A 58 -38.98 -24.66 4.21
N VAL A 59 -38.20 -25.74 4.32
CA VAL A 59 -36.82 -25.68 4.83
C VAL A 59 -35.93 -24.84 3.91
N SER A 60 -36.07 -24.96 2.58
CA SER A 60 -35.33 -24.14 1.62
C SER A 60 -35.67 -22.65 1.78
N LEU A 61 -36.96 -22.32 1.88
CA LEU A 61 -37.44 -20.95 2.07
C LEU A 61 -36.96 -20.37 3.41
N ILE A 62 -37.00 -21.13 4.49
CA ILE A 62 -36.44 -20.73 5.80
C ILE A 62 -34.93 -20.46 5.67
N ALA A 63 -34.20 -21.29 4.90
CA ALA A 63 -32.79 -21.05 4.63
C ALA A 63 -32.55 -19.74 3.86
N ASP A 64 -33.44 -19.38 2.94
CA ASP A 64 -33.40 -18.11 2.20
C ASP A 64 -33.70 -16.93 3.15
N LEU A 65 -34.74 -17.04 3.98
CA LEU A 65 -35.10 -16.03 4.99
C LEU A 65 -33.96 -15.78 6.01
N ILE A 66 -33.24 -16.82 6.43
CA ILE A 66 -32.04 -16.69 7.28
C ILE A 66 -30.90 -16.00 6.52
N ARG A 67 -30.71 -16.32 5.23
CA ARG A 67 -29.69 -15.67 4.39
C ARG A 67 -29.97 -14.19 4.19
N ASP A 68 -31.25 -13.82 4.14
CA ASP A 68 -31.72 -12.45 3.98
C ASP A 68 -31.92 -11.69 5.29
N ASP A 69 -31.53 -12.27 6.44
CA ASP A 69 -31.71 -11.66 7.77
C ASP A 69 -33.18 -11.28 8.06
N GLN A 70 -34.15 -12.03 7.52
CA GLN A 70 -35.58 -11.85 7.83
C GLN A 70 -35.95 -12.54 9.15
N ILE A 71 -35.30 -13.67 9.42
CA ILE A 71 -35.49 -14.48 10.62
C ILE A 71 -34.13 -14.93 11.18
N GLN A 72 -34.09 -15.22 12.47
CA GLN A 72 -32.91 -15.74 13.16
C GLN A 72 -33.31 -16.96 13.99
N LEU A 73 -32.37 -17.90 14.14
CA LEU A 73 -32.54 -19.04 15.03
C LEU A 73 -31.86 -18.76 16.36
N THR A 74 -32.55 -19.02 17.45
CA THR A 74 -32.01 -18.94 18.80
C THR A 74 -32.06 -20.29 19.50
N THR A 75 -31.17 -20.41 20.47
CA THR A 75 -31.24 -21.37 21.56
C THR A 75 -31.66 -20.63 22.81
N GLU A 76 -32.08 -21.33 23.87
CA GLU A 76 -32.50 -20.74 25.15
C GLU A 76 -31.52 -19.68 25.70
N THR A 77 -30.23 -19.77 25.35
CA THR A 77 -29.18 -18.89 25.87
C THR A 77 -28.50 -18.02 24.82
N LYS A 78 -28.69 -18.26 23.50
CA LYS A 78 -27.89 -17.60 22.47
C LYS A 78 -28.50 -17.58 21.07
N ARG A 79 -28.32 -16.47 20.36
CA ARG A 79 -28.61 -16.35 18.92
C ARG A 79 -27.55 -17.05 18.07
N LEU A 80 -27.97 -17.84 17.09
CA LEU A 80 -27.08 -18.52 16.15
C LEU A 80 -26.65 -17.55 15.04
N ASN A 81 -25.38 -17.60 14.64
CA ASN A 81 -24.94 -16.93 13.42
C ASN A 81 -25.48 -17.67 12.17
N LYS A 82 -25.45 -17.03 11.00
CA LYS A 82 -26.00 -17.61 9.76
C LYS A 82 -25.43 -18.98 9.41
N VAL A 83 -24.13 -19.18 9.59
CA VAL A 83 -23.46 -20.45 9.25
C VAL A 83 -23.98 -21.58 10.13
N ALA A 84 -24.06 -21.35 11.44
CA ALA A 84 -24.61 -22.31 12.39
C ALA A 84 -26.11 -22.54 12.16
N ALA A 85 -26.88 -21.49 11.90
CA ALA A 85 -28.31 -21.58 11.63
C ALA A 85 -28.61 -22.42 10.37
N LEU A 86 -27.88 -22.20 9.27
CA LEU A 86 -28.01 -23.00 8.05
C LEU A 86 -27.55 -24.46 8.24
N ALA A 87 -26.59 -24.72 9.14
CA ALA A 87 -26.18 -26.08 9.46
C ALA A 87 -27.27 -26.83 10.24
N VAL A 88 -28.00 -26.15 11.14
CA VAL A 88 -29.14 -26.72 11.88
C VAL A 88 -30.26 -27.16 10.94
N LEU A 89 -30.53 -26.42 9.86
CA LEU A 89 -31.55 -26.82 8.87
C LEU A 89 -31.28 -28.17 8.20
N ARG A 90 -30.04 -28.66 8.23
CA ARG A 90 -29.68 -29.99 7.68
C ARG A 90 -29.82 -31.12 8.69
N ARG A 91 -30.19 -30.81 9.93
CA ARG A 91 -30.19 -31.71 11.09
C ARG A 91 -31.56 -31.65 11.79
N PRO A 92 -32.57 -32.43 11.31
CA PRO A 92 -33.92 -32.42 11.87
C PRO A 92 -33.98 -32.73 13.36
N ASP A 93 -33.01 -33.52 13.85
CA ASP A 93 -32.82 -33.84 15.27
C ASP A 93 -32.60 -32.59 16.15
N LEU A 94 -32.14 -31.48 15.57
CA LEU A 94 -31.86 -30.25 16.29
C LEU A 94 -33.01 -29.23 16.23
N TRP A 95 -34.12 -29.52 15.54
CA TRP A 95 -35.16 -28.51 15.29
C TRP A 95 -36.09 -28.27 16.48
N LEU A 96 -36.22 -29.26 17.37
CA LEU A 96 -37.11 -29.21 18.54
C LEU A 96 -36.69 -28.15 19.58
N ASP A 97 -35.41 -27.79 19.61
CA ASP A 97 -34.86 -26.88 20.63
C ASP A 97 -34.44 -25.52 20.02
N ARG A 98 -34.99 -25.16 18.85
CA ARG A 98 -34.56 -23.98 18.10
C ARG A 98 -35.74 -23.06 17.88
N VAL A 99 -35.73 -21.94 18.56
CA VAL A 99 -36.77 -20.92 18.40
C VAL A 99 -36.46 -20.09 17.15
N VAL A 100 -37.48 -19.82 16.36
CA VAL A 100 -37.43 -18.91 15.20
C VAL A 100 -37.96 -17.56 15.65
N ILE A 101 -37.11 -16.53 15.54
CA ILE A 101 -37.51 -15.16 15.86
C ILE A 101 -37.35 -14.27 14.63
N ARG A 102 -38.10 -13.18 14.57
CA ARG A 102 -37.82 -12.11 13.60
C ARG A 102 -36.46 -11.49 13.87
N ALA A 103 -35.73 -11.23 12.80
CA ALA A 103 -34.49 -10.48 12.93
C ALA A 103 -34.81 -9.07 13.42
N ALA A 104 -34.05 -8.59 14.40
CA ALA A 104 -34.28 -7.27 14.95
C ALA A 104 -33.91 -6.19 13.92
N VAL A 105 -34.87 -5.32 13.60
CA VAL A 105 -34.69 -4.18 12.71
C VAL A 105 -34.45 -2.93 13.55
N VAL A 106 -33.48 -2.12 13.15
CA VAL A 106 -33.22 -0.83 13.79
C VAL A 106 -34.37 0.13 13.46
N ASP A 107 -34.64 1.11 14.34
CA ASP A 107 -35.66 2.11 14.05
C ASP A 107 -35.38 2.82 12.70
N PRO A 108 -36.44 3.14 11.92
CA PRO A 108 -36.27 3.72 10.58
C PRO A 108 -35.46 5.03 10.57
N SER A 109 -35.50 5.81 11.65
CA SER A 109 -34.79 7.08 11.74
C SER A 109 -33.28 6.88 11.88
N THR A 110 -32.84 5.92 12.68
CA THR A 110 -31.43 5.54 12.82
C THR A 110 -30.92 4.88 11.54
N LEU A 111 -31.71 4.02 10.90
CA LEU A 111 -31.33 3.42 9.63
C LEU A 111 -31.10 4.49 8.54
N ALA A 112 -31.98 5.50 8.47
CA ALA A 112 -31.82 6.62 7.54
C ALA A 112 -30.55 7.46 7.82
N LYS A 113 -30.26 7.74 9.10
CA LYS A 113 -29.04 8.46 9.52
C LYS A 113 -27.78 7.68 9.14
N VAL A 114 -27.74 6.39 9.45
CA VAL A 114 -26.62 5.51 9.10
C VAL A 114 -26.43 5.42 7.60
N ARG A 115 -27.52 5.31 6.83
CA ARG A 115 -27.45 5.31 5.36
C ARG A 115 -26.84 6.60 4.82
N GLN A 116 -27.23 7.76 5.35
CA GLN A 116 -26.68 9.05 4.95
C GLN A 116 -25.20 9.15 5.32
N ALA A 117 -24.83 8.79 6.54
CA ALA A 117 -23.44 8.79 6.99
C ALA A 117 -22.58 7.87 6.13
N ALA A 118 -23.04 6.65 5.85
CA ALA A 118 -22.33 5.70 5.01
C ALA A 118 -22.16 6.20 3.57
N ALA A 119 -23.18 6.88 3.01
CA ALA A 119 -23.07 7.49 1.69
C ALA A 119 -22.00 8.59 1.65
N THR A 120 -21.86 9.39 2.71
CA THR A 120 -20.80 10.40 2.85
C THR A 120 -19.42 9.78 3.08
N ILE A 121 -19.33 8.74 3.91
CA ILE A 121 -18.06 8.06 4.25
C ILE A 121 -17.42 7.42 3.02
N PHE A 122 -18.24 6.78 2.17
CA PHE A 122 -17.74 6.02 1.01
C PHE A 122 -17.98 6.70 -0.34
N ASP A 123 -18.49 7.94 -0.33
CA ASP A 123 -18.85 8.72 -1.52
C ASP A 123 -19.63 7.90 -2.58
N ALA A 124 -20.67 7.18 -2.12
CA ALA A 124 -21.40 6.24 -2.96
C ALA A 124 -22.83 5.99 -2.47
N THR A 125 -23.71 5.59 -3.38
CA THR A 125 -25.13 5.35 -3.08
C THR A 125 -25.29 4.14 -2.16
N ALA A 126 -25.78 4.39 -0.94
CA ALA A 126 -26.02 3.36 0.06
C ALA A 126 -27.44 2.75 -0.08
N PRO A 127 -27.58 1.41 -0.01
CA PRO A 127 -28.87 0.72 -0.03
C PRO A 127 -29.80 1.15 1.11
N ALA A 128 -31.12 1.08 0.90
CA ALA A 128 -32.12 1.46 1.90
C ALA A 128 -32.45 0.34 2.90
N GLU A 129 -32.39 -0.91 2.47
CA GLU A 129 -32.70 -2.07 3.29
C GLU A 129 -31.51 -2.43 4.21
N GLN A 130 -31.79 -2.77 5.48
CA GLN A 130 -30.77 -2.96 6.52
C GLN A 130 -29.71 -3.99 6.15
N SER A 131 -30.13 -5.15 5.64
CA SER A 131 -29.26 -6.29 5.33
C SER A 131 -28.39 -5.99 4.11
N ALA A 132 -28.98 -5.39 3.08
CA ALA A 132 -28.28 -4.87 1.91
C ALA A 132 -27.28 -3.78 2.29
N LEU A 133 -27.65 -2.85 3.17
CA LEU A 133 -26.78 -1.81 3.69
C LEU A 133 -25.60 -2.41 4.45
N CYS A 134 -25.83 -3.33 5.39
CA CYS A 134 -24.77 -4.02 6.13
C CYS A 134 -23.80 -4.74 5.18
N ARG A 135 -24.33 -5.49 4.20
CA ARG A 135 -23.52 -6.21 3.20
C ARG A 135 -22.67 -5.26 2.37
N TRP A 136 -23.25 -4.15 1.95
CA TRP A 136 -22.58 -3.12 1.17
C TRP A 136 -21.48 -2.42 1.97
N ILE A 137 -21.74 -1.98 3.20
CA ILE A 137 -20.73 -1.34 4.07
C ILE A 137 -19.58 -2.31 4.33
N ARG A 138 -19.86 -3.57 4.68
CA ARG A 138 -18.81 -4.58 4.90
C ARG A 138 -17.93 -4.78 3.65
N LYS A 139 -18.51 -4.70 2.45
CA LYS A 139 -17.74 -4.72 1.20
C LYS A 139 -16.81 -3.51 1.08
N GLN A 140 -17.30 -2.30 1.41
CA GLN A 140 -16.48 -1.08 1.36
C GLN A 140 -15.34 -1.10 2.38
N LEU A 141 -15.61 -1.51 3.63
CA LEU A 141 -14.58 -1.65 4.67
C LEU A 141 -13.47 -2.64 4.25
N ARG A 142 -13.84 -3.77 3.64
CA ARG A 142 -12.85 -4.71 3.08
C ARG A 142 -12.07 -4.12 1.92
N ALA A 143 -12.68 -3.26 1.11
CA ALA A 143 -11.96 -2.57 0.04
C ALA A 143 -10.90 -1.62 0.61
N TRP A 144 -11.19 -0.89 1.69
CA TRP A 144 -10.20 -0.09 2.40
C TRP A 144 -9.04 -0.93 2.94
N ILE A 145 -9.33 -2.04 3.63
CA ILE A 145 -8.31 -2.96 4.15
C ILE A 145 -7.43 -3.50 3.01
N ASN A 146 -8.03 -3.94 1.91
CA ASN A 146 -7.29 -4.48 0.77
C ASN A 146 -6.41 -3.42 0.09
N ALA A 147 -6.89 -2.18 -0.03
CA ALA A 147 -6.11 -1.07 -0.57
C ALA A 147 -4.89 -0.79 0.33
N ILE A 148 -5.10 -0.66 1.64
CA ILE A 148 -4.03 -0.44 2.63
C ILE A 148 -3.03 -1.59 2.65
N ALA A 149 -3.48 -2.84 2.55
CA ALA A 149 -2.61 -4.01 2.46
C ALA A 149 -1.69 -3.94 1.24
N SER A 150 -2.17 -3.40 0.11
CA SER A 150 -1.34 -3.23 -1.09
C SER A 150 -0.21 -2.20 -0.89
N PHE A 151 -0.41 -1.25 0.03
CA PHE A 151 0.54 -0.18 0.38
C PHE A 151 1.60 -0.61 1.40
N GLN A 152 1.40 -1.69 2.16
CA GLN A 152 2.24 -2.09 3.29
C GLN A 152 3.73 -2.19 2.95
N ARG A 153 4.09 -2.78 1.80
CA ARG A 153 5.50 -2.91 1.37
C ARG A 153 6.21 -1.56 1.26
N LEU A 154 5.50 -0.52 0.82
CA LEU A 154 6.02 0.84 0.73
C LEU A 154 6.00 1.52 2.10
N ALA A 155 4.90 1.36 2.85
CA ALA A 155 4.73 1.96 4.18
C ALA A 155 5.74 1.45 5.22
N ASP A 156 6.25 0.23 5.06
CA ASP A 156 7.26 -0.35 5.95
C ASP A 156 8.69 0.12 5.64
N ALA A 157 8.91 0.71 4.46
CA ALA A 157 10.15 1.42 4.21
C ALA A 157 10.23 2.67 5.11
N ALA A 158 11.43 2.97 5.60
CA ALA A 158 11.62 4.10 6.52
C ALA A 158 11.09 5.42 5.91
N ASN A 159 10.38 6.20 6.73
CA ASN A 159 9.88 7.54 6.40
C ASN A 159 8.78 7.61 5.33
N TYR A 160 7.97 6.56 5.12
CA TYR A 160 6.72 6.71 4.35
C TYR A 160 5.59 7.30 5.22
N PRO A 161 4.84 8.29 4.71
CA PRO A 161 3.79 8.98 5.47
C PRO A 161 2.50 8.17 5.58
N GLY A 162 1.64 8.52 6.56
CA GLY A 162 0.29 7.95 6.69
C GLY A 162 0.20 6.57 7.35
N LYS A 163 1.31 5.99 7.84
CA LYS A 163 1.29 4.67 8.50
C LYS A 163 0.38 4.62 9.73
N ALA A 164 0.41 5.66 10.57
CA ALA A 164 -0.45 5.73 11.75
C ALA A 164 -1.94 5.77 11.36
N ASP A 165 -2.29 6.64 10.41
CA ASP A 165 -3.66 6.77 9.90
C ASP A 165 -4.14 5.45 9.26
N MET A 166 -3.28 4.77 8.50
CA MET A 166 -3.60 3.45 7.92
C MET A 166 -3.90 2.39 8.98
N ILE A 167 -3.12 2.34 10.06
CA ILE A 167 -3.37 1.42 11.19
C ILE A 167 -4.73 1.74 11.82
N GLU A 168 -5.02 3.02 12.06
CA GLU A 168 -6.28 3.44 12.67
C GLU A 168 -7.50 3.10 11.80
N ILE A 169 -7.39 3.29 10.48
CA ILE A 169 -8.44 2.92 9.50
C ILE A 169 -8.69 1.40 9.52
N VAL A 170 -7.62 0.59 9.48
CA VAL A 170 -7.73 -0.88 9.52
C VAL A 170 -8.34 -1.34 10.83
N ASP A 171 -7.87 -0.83 11.97
CA ASP A 171 -8.37 -1.19 13.30
C ASP A 171 -9.86 -0.82 13.47
N ALA A 172 -10.29 0.33 12.95
CA ALA A 172 -11.70 0.71 12.95
C ALA A 172 -12.55 -0.21 12.05
N ALA A 173 -12.06 -0.53 10.85
CA ALA A 173 -12.73 -1.41 9.92
C ALA A 173 -12.88 -2.84 10.47
N ASP A 174 -11.82 -3.40 11.04
CA ASP A 174 -11.82 -4.76 11.61
C ASP A 174 -12.75 -4.87 12.82
N ARG A 175 -12.77 -3.86 13.71
CA ARG A 175 -13.70 -3.81 14.85
C ARG A 175 -15.16 -3.86 14.40
N LEU A 176 -15.52 -3.15 13.33
CA LEU A 176 -16.87 -3.18 12.76
C LEU A 176 -17.16 -4.51 12.05
N LEU A 177 -16.19 -5.04 11.29
CA LEU A 177 -16.34 -6.31 10.58
C LEU A 177 -16.51 -7.52 11.51
N ALA A 178 -15.97 -7.45 12.73
CA ALA A 178 -16.17 -8.46 13.77
C ALA A 178 -17.62 -8.53 14.30
N ILE A 179 -18.44 -7.49 14.09
CA ILE A 179 -19.84 -7.48 14.51
C ILE A 179 -20.68 -8.20 13.44
N HIS A 180 -21.12 -9.41 13.77
CA HIS A 180 -21.91 -10.24 12.85
C HIS A 180 -23.40 -9.89 12.83
N ASP A 181 -23.96 -9.53 13.99
CA ASP A 181 -25.38 -9.16 14.11
C ASP A 181 -25.67 -7.85 13.35
N PRO A 182 -26.59 -7.84 12.37
CA PRO A 182 -26.87 -6.66 11.55
C PRO A 182 -27.38 -5.46 12.35
N ARG A 183 -28.17 -5.68 13.41
CA ARG A 183 -28.70 -4.59 14.23
C ARG A 183 -27.58 -3.93 15.02
N LEU A 184 -26.79 -4.74 15.74
CA LEU A 184 -25.64 -4.26 16.50
C LEU A 184 -24.61 -3.59 15.58
N PHE A 185 -24.44 -4.09 14.35
CA PHE A 185 -23.55 -3.50 13.35
C PHE A 185 -23.99 -2.07 12.99
N VAL A 186 -25.28 -1.87 12.69
CA VAL A 186 -25.83 -0.54 12.36
C VAL A 186 -25.78 0.41 13.58
N GLU A 187 -26.11 -0.07 14.77
CA GLU A 187 -26.03 0.72 16.01
C GLU A 187 -24.58 1.18 16.30
N ASN A 188 -23.60 0.28 16.17
CA ASN A 188 -22.19 0.61 16.35
C ASN A 188 -21.69 1.57 15.26
N LEU A 189 -22.10 1.38 14.01
CA LEU A 189 -21.74 2.29 12.93
C LEU A 189 -22.30 3.69 13.19
N ASN A 190 -23.54 3.80 13.67
CA ASN A 190 -24.14 5.07 14.05
C ASN A 190 -23.32 5.78 15.14
N GLY A 191 -22.93 5.03 16.18
CA GLY A 191 -22.10 5.55 17.28
C GLY A 191 -20.71 5.98 16.83
N GLN A 192 -20.15 5.35 15.80
CA GLN A 192 -18.81 5.65 15.26
C GLN A 192 -18.83 6.53 14.01
N ALA A 193 -19.99 7.01 13.56
CA ALA A 193 -20.14 7.70 12.28
C ALA A 193 -19.21 8.91 12.13
N CYS A 194 -19.07 9.73 13.18
CA CYS A 194 -18.15 10.87 13.19
C CYS A 194 -16.70 10.45 13.02
N ASN A 195 -16.28 9.38 13.71
CA ASN A 195 -14.91 8.87 13.62
C ASN A 195 -14.63 8.30 12.23
N LEU A 196 -15.53 7.47 11.70
CA LEU A 196 -15.40 6.91 10.35
C LEU A 196 -15.37 7.99 9.27
N THR A 197 -16.10 9.09 9.46
CA THR A 197 -16.07 10.25 8.54
C THR A 197 -14.73 10.98 8.59
N ALA A 198 -14.10 11.08 9.77
CA ALA A 198 -12.75 11.63 9.87
C ALA A 198 -11.73 10.71 9.20
N LEU A 199 -11.84 9.40 9.44
CA LEU A 199 -10.98 8.38 8.82
C LEU A 199 -11.12 8.34 7.29
N SER A 200 -12.33 8.48 6.75
CA SER A 200 -12.53 8.50 5.29
C SER A 200 -11.85 9.69 4.62
N ARG A 201 -11.86 10.87 5.26
CA ARG A 201 -11.15 12.06 4.78
C ARG A 201 -9.64 11.88 4.77
N SER A 202 -9.09 11.04 5.65
CA SER A 202 -7.67 10.67 5.65
C SER A 202 -7.35 9.58 4.62
N PHE A 203 -8.30 8.68 4.33
CA PHE A 203 -8.09 7.54 3.44
C PHE A 203 -7.81 7.95 1.99
N ASP A 204 -8.60 8.86 1.40
CA ASP A 204 -8.43 9.22 -0.01
C ASP A 204 -7.07 9.86 -0.35
N PRO A 205 -6.56 10.84 0.42
CA PRO A 205 -5.22 11.38 0.22
C PRO A 205 -4.13 10.32 0.31
N ILE A 206 -4.26 9.38 1.25
CA ILE A 206 -3.33 8.24 1.40
C ILE A 206 -3.39 7.38 0.15
N ARG A 207 -4.60 6.97 -0.27
CA ARG A 207 -4.80 6.11 -1.45
C ARG A 207 -4.18 6.74 -2.70
N VAL A 208 -4.53 7.99 -3.00
CA VAL A 208 -3.97 8.73 -4.15
C VAL A 208 -2.45 8.84 -4.07
N PHE A 209 -1.90 9.07 -2.87
CA PHE A 209 -0.45 9.14 -2.70
C PHE A 209 0.24 7.81 -3.03
N TYR A 210 -0.26 6.69 -2.53
CA TYR A 210 0.37 5.38 -2.76
C TYR A 210 0.12 4.86 -4.17
N ASP A 211 -1.05 5.14 -4.77
CA ASP A 211 -1.39 4.74 -6.14
C ASP A 211 -0.58 5.55 -7.17
N ASP A 212 -0.57 6.88 -7.06
CA ASP A 212 -0.08 7.76 -8.13
C ASP A 212 1.30 8.38 -7.83
N HIS A 213 1.58 8.71 -6.57
CA HIS A 213 2.72 9.55 -6.18
C HIS A 213 3.83 8.81 -5.41
N GLY A 214 3.69 7.50 -5.16
CA GLY A 214 4.66 6.73 -4.38
C GLY A 214 6.08 6.77 -4.97
N HIS A 215 6.19 6.82 -6.30
CA HIS A 215 7.46 6.93 -7.01
C HIS A 215 8.14 8.30 -6.81
N ILE A 216 7.36 9.38 -6.68
CA ILE A 216 7.88 10.74 -6.40
C ILE A 216 8.48 10.77 -5.01
N TRP A 217 7.79 10.18 -4.02
CA TRP A 217 8.31 10.10 -2.66
C TRP A 217 9.57 9.23 -2.57
N GLN A 218 9.62 8.12 -3.29
CA GLN A 218 10.82 7.29 -3.37
C GLN A 218 12.01 8.06 -3.94
N ALA A 219 11.79 8.85 -5.00
CA ALA A 219 12.80 9.72 -5.57
C ALA A 219 13.28 10.78 -4.56
N LEU A 220 12.36 11.38 -3.79
CA LEU A 220 12.67 12.32 -2.71
C LEU A 220 13.50 11.67 -1.61
N ALA A 221 13.08 10.51 -1.11
CA ALA A 221 13.80 9.78 -0.06
C ALA A 221 15.24 9.43 -0.49
N SER A 222 15.41 8.94 -1.73
CA SER A 222 16.73 8.68 -2.33
C SER A 222 17.56 9.96 -2.42
N ALA A 223 16.96 11.04 -2.93
CA ALA A 223 17.64 12.33 -3.06
C ALA A 223 18.08 12.89 -1.71
N MET A 224 17.25 12.79 -0.66
CA MET A 224 17.61 13.24 0.68
C MET A 224 18.80 12.46 1.26
N ALA A 225 18.86 11.14 1.02
CA ALA A 225 20.02 10.34 1.40
C ALA A 225 21.28 10.76 0.61
N GLU A 226 21.14 10.98 -0.71
CA GLU A 226 22.23 11.43 -1.59
C GLU A 226 22.78 12.83 -1.22
N PHE A 227 21.91 13.73 -0.75
CA PHE A 227 22.27 15.11 -0.45
C PHE A 227 22.89 15.28 0.94
N ARG A 228 22.69 14.34 1.85
CA ARG A 228 23.13 14.42 3.26
C ARG A 228 24.61 14.78 3.40
N ASP A 229 25.47 14.09 2.65
CA ASP A 229 26.93 14.25 2.79
C ASP A 229 27.46 15.55 2.16
N ASN A 230 26.67 16.21 1.30
CA ASN A 230 27.07 17.41 0.57
C ASN A 230 26.24 18.66 0.92
N ALA A 231 25.35 18.58 1.91
CA ALA A 231 24.39 19.63 2.25
C ALA A 231 25.03 21.01 2.40
N ALA A 232 26.10 21.13 3.21
CA ALA A 232 26.81 22.40 3.44
C ALA A 232 27.42 23.01 2.17
N THR A 233 27.72 22.19 1.15
CA THR A 233 28.26 22.70 -0.12
C THR A 233 27.14 23.09 -1.07
N LEU A 234 26.03 22.33 -1.08
CA LEU A 234 24.84 22.61 -1.89
C LEU A 234 24.18 23.94 -1.47
N GLU A 235 24.16 24.22 -0.18
CA GLU A 235 23.56 25.45 0.37
C GLU A 235 24.31 26.73 -0.02
N LYS A 236 25.54 26.65 -0.57
CA LYS A 236 26.25 27.84 -1.08
C LYS A 236 25.55 28.48 -2.27
N ASP A 237 24.80 27.70 -3.06
CA ASP A 237 23.95 28.21 -4.13
C ASP A 237 22.59 28.67 -3.55
N PRO A 238 22.20 29.96 -3.68
CA PRO A 238 20.96 30.47 -3.07
C PRO A 238 19.68 29.77 -3.55
N ARG A 239 19.62 29.37 -4.82
CA ARG A 239 18.46 28.66 -5.38
C ARG A 239 18.43 27.22 -4.89
N CYS A 240 19.58 26.54 -4.89
CA CYS A 240 19.72 25.18 -4.36
C CYS A 240 19.34 25.13 -2.88
N ARG A 241 19.73 26.14 -2.09
CA ARG A 241 19.35 26.26 -0.68
C ARG A 241 17.83 26.35 -0.52
N LYS A 242 17.17 27.21 -1.29
CA LYS A 242 15.70 27.37 -1.25
C LYS A 242 14.99 26.06 -1.57
N GLU A 243 15.39 25.41 -2.66
CA GLU A 243 14.78 24.14 -3.10
C GLU A 243 15.08 23.01 -2.08
N PHE A 244 16.31 22.89 -1.61
CA PHE A 244 16.68 21.90 -0.59
C PHE A 244 15.91 22.07 0.73
N CYS A 245 15.74 23.31 1.22
CA CYS A 245 14.91 23.58 2.41
C CYS A 245 13.45 23.14 2.21
N ARG A 246 12.88 23.39 1.01
CA ARG A 246 11.52 22.95 0.68
C ARG A 246 11.42 21.43 0.66
N LEU A 247 12.35 20.74 0.00
CA LEU A 247 12.41 19.28 -0.06
C LEU A 247 12.55 18.66 1.35
N GLN A 248 13.38 19.25 2.21
CA GLN A 248 13.55 18.79 3.58
C GLN A 248 12.30 19.01 4.43
N SER A 249 11.61 20.15 4.26
CA SER A 249 10.33 20.43 4.94
C SER A 249 9.26 19.42 4.54
N LEU A 250 9.14 19.13 3.24
CA LEU A 250 8.23 18.11 2.72
C LEU A 250 8.56 16.72 3.27
N TYR A 251 9.86 16.35 3.28
CA TYR A 251 10.30 15.04 3.78
C TYR A 251 10.01 14.83 5.28
N ARG A 252 9.97 15.91 6.07
CA ARG A 252 9.63 15.88 7.50
C ARG A 252 8.14 16.04 7.79
N SER A 253 7.33 16.40 6.78
CA SER A 253 5.89 16.56 6.96
C SER A 253 5.24 15.22 7.26
N ARG A 254 4.29 15.22 8.20
CA ARG A 254 3.49 14.03 8.53
C ARG A 254 2.48 13.68 7.44
N GLN A 255 2.12 14.63 6.57
CA GLN A 255 1.14 14.47 5.50
C GLN A 255 1.60 15.18 4.20
N PRO A 256 2.61 14.64 3.50
CA PRO A 256 3.13 15.21 2.26
C PRO A 256 2.32 14.77 1.04
N PHE A 257 1.00 14.59 1.19
CA PHE A 257 0.15 14.02 0.14
C PHE A 257 -0.09 14.97 -1.05
N ALA A 258 0.30 16.24 -0.92
CA ALA A 258 0.34 17.21 -2.02
C ALA A 258 1.57 17.05 -2.93
N ALA A 259 2.25 15.89 -2.88
CA ALA A 259 3.39 15.60 -3.74
C ALA A 259 3.00 15.73 -5.21
N ASN A 260 3.78 16.48 -5.98
CA ASN A 260 3.51 16.78 -7.37
C ASN A 260 4.81 16.74 -8.19
N GLN A 261 4.66 16.83 -9.51
CA GLN A 261 5.79 16.79 -10.45
C GLN A 261 6.89 17.82 -10.13
N ALA A 262 6.56 18.96 -9.51
CA ALA A 262 7.54 19.98 -9.16
C ALA A 262 8.62 19.46 -8.18
N ILE A 263 8.32 18.44 -7.36
CA ILE A 263 9.32 17.80 -6.49
C ILE A 263 10.41 17.13 -7.32
N LEU A 264 10.05 16.46 -8.42
CA LEU A 264 11.02 15.80 -9.30
C LEU A 264 11.92 16.83 -9.99
N ASP A 265 11.35 17.98 -10.41
CA ASP A 265 12.10 19.06 -11.03
C ASP A 265 13.10 19.70 -10.05
N GLU A 266 12.70 19.91 -8.80
CA GLU A 266 13.56 20.41 -7.73
C GLU A 266 14.70 19.42 -7.42
N ILE A 267 14.39 18.12 -7.32
CA ILE A 267 15.41 17.08 -7.15
C ILE A 267 16.40 17.10 -8.32
N ALA A 268 15.91 17.24 -9.56
CA ALA A 268 16.76 17.29 -10.75
C ALA A 268 17.68 18.52 -10.73
N TYR A 269 17.17 19.68 -10.33
CA TYR A 269 17.98 20.89 -10.18
C TYR A 269 19.07 20.71 -9.13
N VAL A 270 18.73 20.26 -7.91
CA VAL A 270 19.72 20.04 -6.84
C VAL A 270 20.78 19.01 -7.26
N ARG A 271 20.39 17.93 -7.95
CA ARG A 271 21.34 16.97 -8.54
C ARG A 271 22.25 17.61 -9.59
N SER A 272 21.74 18.53 -10.41
CA SER A 272 22.55 19.24 -11.41
C SER A 272 23.61 20.14 -10.76
N VAL A 273 23.24 20.86 -9.69
CA VAL A 273 24.16 21.70 -8.91
C VAL A 273 25.22 20.83 -8.24
N ARG A 274 24.82 19.72 -7.63
CA ARG A 274 25.74 18.73 -7.05
C ARG A 274 26.75 18.24 -8.08
N ARG A 275 26.29 17.83 -9.27
CA ARG A 275 27.16 17.36 -10.36
C ARG A 275 28.16 18.44 -10.77
N ARG A 276 27.70 19.70 -10.90
CA ARG A 276 28.57 20.84 -11.21
C ARG A 276 29.67 21.03 -10.15
N ILE A 277 29.31 20.97 -8.86
CA ILE A 277 30.26 21.08 -7.75
C ILE A 277 31.28 19.93 -7.79
N THR A 278 30.83 18.70 -8.01
CA THR A 278 31.71 17.52 -8.09
C THR A 278 32.73 17.66 -9.23
N HIS A 279 32.27 18.06 -10.43
CA HIS A 279 33.18 18.30 -11.56
C HIS A 279 34.13 19.47 -11.31
N GLN A 280 33.67 20.53 -10.64
CA GLN A 280 34.54 21.65 -10.30
C GLN A 280 35.66 21.19 -9.36
N ARG A 281 35.35 20.44 -8.30
CA ARG A 281 36.34 19.86 -7.38
C ARG A 281 37.32 18.93 -8.11
N ALA A 282 36.83 18.11 -9.04
CA ALA A 282 37.68 17.25 -9.85
C ALA A 282 38.66 18.06 -10.72
N ARG A 283 38.19 19.13 -11.36
CA ARG A 283 39.04 20.04 -12.15
C ARG A 283 40.09 20.75 -11.31
N GLU A 284 39.71 21.21 -10.12
CA GLU A 284 40.64 21.84 -9.17
C GLU A 284 41.72 20.85 -8.72
N ALA A 285 41.34 19.62 -8.37
CA ALA A 285 42.28 18.55 -8.04
C ALA A 285 43.19 18.18 -9.23
N ALA A 286 42.63 18.10 -10.45
CA ALA A 286 43.42 17.80 -11.65
C ALA A 286 44.46 18.89 -11.93
N ARG A 287 44.10 20.17 -11.72
CA ARG A 287 45.02 21.31 -11.84
C ARG A 287 46.20 21.23 -10.86
N THR A 288 46.01 20.70 -9.66
CA THR A 288 47.09 20.53 -8.67
C THR A 288 47.89 19.25 -8.86
N ALA A 289 47.27 18.18 -9.40
CA ALA A 289 47.94 16.91 -9.67
C ALA A 289 48.80 16.96 -10.95
N ARG A 290 48.35 17.64 -12.00
CA ARG A 290 49.04 17.74 -13.29
C ARG A 290 50.52 18.18 -13.19
N PRO A 291 50.87 19.27 -12.49
CA PRO A 291 52.28 19.67 -12.36
C PRO A 291 53.14 18.64 -11.62
N LYS A 292 52.56 17.81 -10.75
CA LYS A 292 53.31 16.74 -10.06
C LYS A 292 53.69 15.62 -11.03
N ILE A 293 52.74 15.19 -11.87
CA ILE A 293 53.02 14.19 -12.92
C ILE A 293 54.00 14.77 -13.96
N ASP A 294 53.85 16.04 -14.33
CA ASP A 294 54.79 16.70 -15.24
C ASP A 294 56.22 16.73 -14.65
N ALA A 295 56.37 16.97 -13.33
CA ALA A 295 57.66 16.90 -12.66
C ALA A 295 58.26 15.49 -12.66
N MET A 296 57.45 14.45 -12.35
CA MET A 296 57.88 13.04 -12.41
C MET A 296 58.35 12.66 -13.83
N LEU A 297 57.61 13.08 -14.85
CA LEU A 297 57.99 12.86 -16.25
C LEU A 297 59.35 13.51 -16.59
N VAL A 298 59.58 14.74 -16.14
CA VAL A 298 60.86 15.44 -16.34
C VAL A 298 62.00 14.71 -15.62
N GLU A 299 61.79 14.34 -14.37
CA GLU A 299 62.81 13.65 -13.56
C GLU A 299 63.17 12.28 -14.15
N LEU A 300 62.17 11.48 -14.52
CA LEU A 300 62.38 10.18 -15.15
C LEU A 300 63.08 10.32 -16.51
N HIS A 301 62.73 11.33 -17.30
CA HIS A 301 63.41 11.61 -18.57
C HIS A 301 64.90 11.91 -18.34
N GLN A 302 65.22 12.76 -17.37
CA GLN A 302 66.61 13.09 -17.01
C GLN A 302 67.37 11.88 -16.43
N ALA A 303 66.71 10.99 -15.70
CA ALA A 303 67.31 9.74 -15.22
C ALA A 303 67.64 8.80 -16.40
N LEU A 304 66.71 8.64 -17.35
CA LEU A 304 66.90 7.85 -18.57
C LEU A 304 68.02 8.43 -19.48
N ASP A 305 68.11 9.76 -19.57
CA ASP A 305 69.21 10.44 -20.30
C ASP A 305 70.57 10.14 -19.67
N ARG A 306 70.68 10.28 -18.34
CA ARG A 306 71.91 10.00 -17.59
C ARG A 306 72.35 8.54 -17.68
N ALA A 307 71.39 7.61 -17.72
CA ALA A 307 71.64 6.19 -17.87
C ALA A 307 71.94 5.75 -19.32
N GLY A 308 71.82 6.65 -20.31
CA GLY A 308 72.01 6.30 -21.72
C GLY A 308 70.96 5.31 -22.24
N ALA A 309 69.75 5.34 -21.70
CA ALA A 309 68.69 4.37 -22.01
C ALA A 309 68.28 4.38 -23.49
N HIS A 310 68.16 3.19 -24.10
CA HIS A 310 67.70 3.02 -25.47
C HIS A 310 66.20 3.32 -25.64
N SER A 311 65.76 3.51 -26.88
CA SER A 311 64.40 3.96 -27.23
C SER A 311 63.29 3.06 -26.66
N HIS A 312 63.48 1.75 -26.64
CA HIS A 312 62.49 0.81 -26.08
C HIS A 312 62.26 1.00 -24.58
N LEU A 313 63.34 1.11 -23.78
CA LEU A 313 63.26 1.31 -22.33
C LEU A 313 62.65 2.69 -22.00
N ARG A 314 63.02 3.73 -22.76
CA ARG A 314 62.40 5.06 -22.61
C ARG A 314 60.89 5.02 -22.83
N ASN A 315 60.44 4.36 -23.91
CA ASN A 315 59.01 4.26 -24.20
C ASN A 315 58.28 3.43 -23.13
N GLN A 316 58.87 2.33 -22.65
CA GLN A 316 58.26 1.52 -21.59
C GLN A 316 58.10 2.30 -20.27
N ALA A 317 59.11 3.07 -19.87
CA ALA A 317 59.09 3.82 -18.61
C ALA A 317 58.22 5.10 -18.68
N LEU A 318 58.23 5.83 -19.81
CA LEU A 318 57.52 7.13 -19.91
C LEU A 318 56.05 6.99 -20.31
N TYR A 319 55.68 5.98 -21.10
CA TYR A 319 54.32 5.84 -21.64
C TYR A 319 53.22 5.74 -20.56
N PRO A 320 53.38 4.97 -19.47
CA PRO A 320 52.37 4.88 -18.41
C PRO A 320 52.05 6.24 -17.78
N LEU A 321 53.07 7.01 -17.40
CA LEU A 321 52.92 8.35 -16.85
C LEU A 321 52.28 9.34 -17.84
N GLN A 322 52.67 9.29 -19.12
CA GLN A 322 52.05 10.12 -20.17
C GLN A 322 50.56 9.80 -20.33
N ARG A 323 50.19 8.52 -20.27
CA ARG A 323 48.79 8.07 -20.33
C ARG A 323 48.00 8.56 -19.12
N LEU A 324 48.54 8.42 -17.91
CA LEU A 324 47.90 8.91 -16.68
C LEU A 324 47.70 10.43 -16.72
N ARG A 325 48.67 11.18 -17.26
CA ARG A 325 48.54 12.63 -17.47
C ARG A 325 47.35 12.97 -18.37
N HIS A 326 47.13 12.23 -19.45
CA HIS A 326 45.96 12.44 -20.32
C HIS A 326 44.65 12.05 -19.64
N LEU A 327 44.65 10.99 -18.82
CA LEU A 327 43.45 10.54 -18.11
C LEU A 327 42.97 11.55 -17.06
N LEU A 328 43.87 12.36 -16.48
CA LEU A 328 43.49 13.45 -15.58
C LEU A 328 42.48 14.42 -16.21
N ASP A 329 42.60 14.72 -17.51
CA ASP A 329 41.73 15.67 -18.21
C ASP A 329 40.28 15.15 -18.36
N THR A 330 40.08 13.84 -18.19
CA THR A 330 38.77 13.16 -18.27
C THR A 330 38.16 12.83 -16.90
N ALA A 331 38.91 13.02 -15.81
CA ALA A 331 38.48 12.62 -14.48
C ALA A 331 37.28 13.48 -14.00
N GLN A 332 36.23 12.80 -13.55
CA GLN A 332 34.97 13.45 -13.15
C GLN A 332 34.83 13.65 -11.63
N THR A 333 35.69 13.02 -10.82
CA THR A 333 35.66 13.11 -9.35
C THR A 333 37.06 13.36 -8.79
N ALA A 334 37.15 14.02 -7.64
CA ALA A 334 38.43 14.28 -6.97
C ALA A 334 39.10 12.98 -6.48
N THR A 335 38.32 11.98 -6.05
CA THR A 335 38.84 10.66 -5.71
C THR A 335 39.53 10.01 -6.90
N LYS A 336 38.92 10.05 -8.09
CA LYS A 336 39.54 9.49 -9.30
C LYS A 336 40.85 10.19 -9.65
N VAL A 337 40.93 11.50 -9.43
CA VAL A 337 42.18 12.26 -9.61
C VAL A 337 43.24 11.82 -8.60
N ALA A 338 42.86 11.60 -7.34
CA ALA A 338 43.79 11.10 -6.32
C ALA A 338 44.29 9.68 -6.61
N ASP A 339 43.41 8.80 -7.09
CA ASP A 339 43.79 7.44 -7.52
C ASP A 339 44.79 7.49 -8.68
N LEU A 340 44.52 8.33 -9.69
CA LEU A 340 45.42 8.51 -10.83
C LEU A 340 46.79 9.08 -10.41
N LEU A 341 46.81 9.97 -9.42
CA LEU A 341 48.06 10.50 -8.88
C LEU A 341 48.85 9.42 -8.11
N THR A 342 48.16 8.56 -7.36
CA THR A 342 48.79 7.44 -6.66
C THR A 342 49.39 6.44 -7.66
N SER A 343 48.63 6.05 -8.69
CA SER A 343 49.16 5.21 -9.76
C SER A 343 50.33 5.85 -10.51
N ALA A 344 50.35 7.18 -10.63
CA ALA A 344 51.48 7.88 -11.24
C ALA A 344 52.74 7.85 -10.36
N GLN A 345 52.59 7.79 -9.04
CA GLN A 345 53.72 7.58 -8.13
C GLN A 345 54.26 6.16 -8.30
N ASP A 346 53.38 5.16 -8.30
CA ASP A 346 53.76 3.76 -8.49
C ASP A 346 54.47 3.55 -9.85
N ASP A 347 53.92 4.09 -10.94
CA ASP A 347 54.51 4.00 -12.29
C ASP A 347 55.86 4.73 -12.39
N PHE A 348 56.04 5.82 -11.63
CA PHE A 348 57.31 6.53 -11.56
C PHE A 348 58.38 5.70 -10.86
N ASP A 349 58.05 5.08 -9.73
CA ASP A 349 58.97 4.20 -8.99
C ASP A 349 59.37 2.99 -9.85
N VAL A 350 58.41 2.35 -10.52
CA VAL A 350 58.68 1.27 -11.49
C VAL A 350 59.60 1.75 -12.62
N GLY A 351 59.40 2.98 -13.10
CA GLY A 351 60.26 3.58 -14.12
C GLY A 351 61.70 3.77 -13.64
N LEU A 352 61.91 4.12 -12.37
CA LEU A 352 63.24 4.22 -11.77
C LEU A 352 63.88 2.83 -11.59
N ASP A 353 63.11 1.84 -11.12
CA ASP A 353 63.59 0.45 -10.98
C ASP A 353 64.07 -0.13 -12.32
N MET A 354 63.37 0.19 -13.42
CA MET A 354 63.76 -0.21 -14.77
C MET A 354 65.11 0.39 -15.21
N ILE A 355 65.54 1.50 -14.63
CA ILE A 355 66.84 2.12 -14.91
C ILE A 355 67.94 1.42 -14.09
N GLU A 356 67.65 1.09 -12.83
CA GLU A 356 68.60 0.41 -11.93
C GLU A 356 68.81 -1.07 -12.29
N ALA A 357 67.74 -1.74 -12.74
CA ALA A 357 67.72 -3.14 -13.14
C ALA A 357 67.04 -3.29 -14.52
N PRO A 358 67.72 -2.93 -15.62
CA PRO A 358 67.11 -2.95 -16.94
C PRO A 358 66.63 -4.37 -17.30
N PRO A 359 65.39 -4.53 -17.80
CA PRO A 359 64.88 -5.82 -18.21
C PRO A 359 65.77 -6.41 -19.29
N LYS A 360 66.09 -7.71 -19.18
CA LYS A 360 66.84 -8.43 -20.21
C LYS A 360 66.04 -8.39 -21.51
N LEU A 361 66.59 -7.74 -22.53
CA LEU A 361 66.03 -7.65 -23.89
C LEU A 361 65.76 -9.03 -24.50
#